data_AF-A0AA92WEJ4-F1
#
_entry.id   AF-A0AA92WEJ4-F1
#
_cell.length_a   1.000
_cell.length_b   1.000
_cell.length_c   1.000
_cell.angle_alpha   90.00
_cell.angle_beta   90.00
_cell.angle_gamma   90.00
#
_symmetry.space_group_name_H-M   'P 1'
#
loop_
_entity.id
_entity.type
_entity.pdbx_description
1 polymer ?
#
loop_
_entity_poly.entity_id
_entity_poly.type
_entity_poly.pdbx_seq_one_letter_code
_entity_poly.pdbx_strand_id
1 'polypeptide(L)'
;MMQYNILCTVKRFEAYETIGGLFAEVTNDTLELSVTDKIWAIILDFVLEAAERYSIDTTELLADFIESNPVAHTLRNMYIYKQAS
;
A
#
# COMPACT_ATOMS: atom_id res chain seq x y z
N MET A 1 -48.46 -7.04 -5.54
CA MET A 1 -47.45 -8.13 -5.59
C MET A 1 -46.35 -7.87 -6.61
N MET A 2 -46.67 -7.61 -7.88
CA MET A 2 -45.65 -7.45 -8.94
C MET A 2 -44.71 -6.23 -8.74
N GLN A 3 -45.26 -5.07 -8.36
CA GLN A 3 -44.47 -3.85 -8.12
C GLN A 3 -43.48 -4.00 -6.96
N TYR A 4 -43.85 -4.74 -5.91
CA TYR A 4 -42.99 -4.99 -4.76
C TYR A 4 -41.78 -5.84 -5.17
N ASN A 5 -42.00 -6.88 -5.98
CA ASN A 5 -40.92 -7.70 -6.51
C ASN A 5 -39.97 -6.87 -7.39
N ILE A 6 -40.51 -6.00 -8.23
CA ILE A 6 -39.71 -5.11 -9.09
C ILE A 6 -38.87 -4.16 -8.21
N LEU A 7 -39.48 -3.49 -7.22
CA LEU A 7 -38.77 -2.58 -6.32
C LEU A 7 -37.67 -3.30 -5.52
N CYS A 8 -37.96 -4.50 -4.98
CA CYS A 8 -36.98 -5.32 -4.26
C CYS A 8 -35.81 -5.73 -5.16
N THR A 9 -36.06 -5.99 -6.44
CA THR A 9 -35.01 -6.37 -7.40
C THR A 9 -34.09 -5.20 -7.70
N VAL A 10 -34.65 -4.00 -7.90
CA VAL A 10 -33.88 -2.75 -8.09
C VAL A 10 -33.02 -2.46 -6.88
N LYS A 11 -33.58 -2.55 -5.66
CA LYS A 11 -32.83 -2.32 -4.42
C LYS A 11 -31.67 -3.30 -4.22
N ARG A 12 -31.83 -4.57 -4.64
CA ARG A 12 -30.72 -5.54 -4.59
C ARG A 12 -29.63 -5.21 -5.59
N PHE A 13 -29.99 -4.80 -6.80
CA PHE A 13 -29.01 -4.38 -7.81
C PHE A 13 -28.19 -3.18 -7.34
N GLU A 14 -28.85 -2.14 -6.84
CA GLU A 14 -28.21 -0.95 -6.29
C GLU A 14 -27.27 -1.29 -5.11
N ALA A 15 -27.71 -2.18 -4.22
CA ALA A 15 -26.89 -2.65 -3.10
C ALA A 15 -25.65 -3.44 -3.57
N TYR A 16 -25.79 -4.31 -4.58
CA TYR A 16 -24.65 -5.06 -5.11
C TYR A 16 -23.67 -4.19 -5.89
N GLU A 17 -24.16 -3.17 -6.60
CA GLU A 17 -23.30 -2.18 -7.27
C GLU A 17 -22.50 -1.39 -6.24
N THR A 18 -23.14 -0.96 -5.15
CA THR A 18 -22.48 -0.22 -4.06
C THR A 18 -21.45 -1.09 -3.33
N ILE A 19 -21.80 -2.31 -2.95
CA ILE A 19 -20.90 -3.26 -2.26
C ILE A 19 -19.77 -3.68 -3.20
N GLY A 20 -20.07 -3.97 -4.47
CA GLY A 20 -19.07 -4.31 -5.48
C GLY A 20 -18.07 -3.19 -5.74
N GLY A 21 -18.53 -1.93 -5.77
CA GLY A 21 -17.67 -0.76 -5.84
C GLY A 21 -16.70 -0.68 -4.66
N LEU A 22 -17.20 -0.89 -3.44
CA LEU A 22 -16.38 -0.86 -2.22
C LEU A 22 -15.32 -1.98 -2.20
N PHE A 23 -15.68 -3.20 -2.65
CA PHE A 23 -14.71 -4.29 -2.79
C PHE A 23 -13.67 -4.00 -3.87
N ALA A 24 -14.04 -3.38 -4.98
CA ALA A 24 -13.11 -3.01 -6.03
C ALA A 24 -12.09 -1.96 -5.55
N GLU A 25 -12.56 -0.93 -4.83
CA GLU A 25 -11.72 0.09 -4.21
C GLU A 25 -10.76 -0.53 -3.18
N VAL A 26 -11.28 -1.30 -2.23
CA VAL A 26 -10.46 -1.99 -1.21
C VAL A 26 -9.45 -2.95 -1.84
N THR A 27 -9.84 -3.68 -2.90
CA THR A 27 -8.93 -4.59 -3.61
C THR A 27 -7.82 -3.82 -4.34
N ASN A 28 -8.16 -2.68 -4.94
CA ASN A 28 -7.17 -1.81 -5.60
C ASN A 28 -6.18 -1.24 -4.57
N ASP A 29 -6.69 -0.68 -3.47
CA ASP A 29 -5.86 -0.15 -2.38
C ASP A 29 -4.96 -1.23 -1.76
N THR A 30 -5.50 -2.44 -1.55
CA THR A 30 -4.72 -3.59 -1.07
C THR A 30 -3.64 -4.01 -2.06
N LEU A 31 -3.95 -3.98 -3.36
CA LEU A 31 -2.99 -4.31 -4.41
C LEU A 31 -1.87 -3.27 -4.50
N GLU A 32 -2.20 -1.99 -4.42
CA GLU A 32 -1.23 -0.89 -4.34
C GLU A 32 -0.33 -1.05 -3.11
N LEU A 33 -0.88 -1.34 -1.93
CA LEU A 33 -0.10 -1.61 -0.71
C LEU A 33 0.89 -2.77 -0.92
N SER A 34 0.43 -3.86 -1.57
CA SER A 34 1.28 -5.03 -1.86
C SER A 34 2.44 -4.74 -2.82
N VAL A 35 2.27 -3.77 -3.73
CA VAL A 35 3.33 -3.33 -4.65
C VAL A 35 4.31 -2.43 -3.92
N THR A 36 3.82 -1.52 -3.09
CA THR A 36 4.64 -0.68 -2.22
C THR A 36 5.53 -1.51 -1.29
N ASP A 37 4.99 -2.58 -0.70
CA ASP A 37 5.76 -3.51 0.13
C ASP A 37 6.90 -4.18 -0.64
N LYS A 38 6.65 -4.61 -1.87
CA LYS A 38 7.67 -5.24 -2.73
C LYS A 38 8.77 -4.25 -3.10
N ILE A 39 8.42 -3.01 -3.44
CA ILE A 39 9.40 -1.97 -3.76
C ILE A 39 10.27 -1.65 -2.54
N TRP A 40 9.65 -1.55 -1.36
CA TRP A 40 10.38 -1.30 -0.11
C TRP A 40 11.34 -2.42 0.25
N ALA A 41 10.93 -3.69 0.09
CA ALA A 41 11.80 -4.84 0.33
C ALA A 41 13.04 -4.81 -0.58
N ILE A 42 12.88 -4.51 -1.87
CA ILE A 42 14.00 -4.42 -2.82
C ILE A 42 14.99 -3.30 -2.43
N ILE A 43 14.48 -2.14 -1.97
CA ILE A 43 15.32 -1.03 -1.54
C ILE A 43 16.11 -1.41 -0.27
N LEU A 44 15.46 -2.06 0.69
CA LEU A 44 16.11 -2.54 1.90
C LEU A 44 17.20 -3.57 1.60
N ASP A 45 16.90 -4.55 0.74
CA ASP A 45 17.86 -5.58 0.35
C ASP A 45 19.11 -4.96 -0.31
N PHE A 46 18.91 -3.97 -1.18
CA PHE A 46 20.01 -3.23 -1.80
C PHE A 46 20.86 -2.46 -0.77
N VAL A 47 20.21 -1.77 0.17
CA VAL A 47 20.90 -1.02 1.23
C VAL A 47 21.68 -1.95 2.16
N LEU A 48 21.09 -3.10 2.52
CA LEU A 48 21.76 -4.12 3.34
C LEU A 48 23.00 -4.67 2.63
N GLU A 49 22.89 -5.03 1.34
CA GLU A 49 24.05 -5.52 0.56
C GLU A 49 25.15 -4.46 0.45
N ALA A 50 24.77 -3.19 0.24
CA ALA A 50 25.73 -2.09 0.19
C ALA A 50 26.42 -1.86 1.55
N ALA A 51 25.65 -1.84 2.63
CA ALA A 51 26.16 -1.68 3.99
C ALA A 51 27.13 -2.82 4.36
N GLU A 52 26.78 -4.07 4.04
CA GLU A 52 27.66 -5.23 4.25
C GLU A 52 28.95 -5.13 3.43
N ARG A 53 28.84 -4.77 2.13
CA ARG A 53 30.00 -4.64 1.23
C ARG A 53 31.00 -3.59 1.69
N TYR A 54 30.52 -2.47 2.23
CA TYR A 54 31.36 -1.37 2.67
C TYR A 54 31.61 -1.38 4.20
N SER A 55 31.10 -2.37 4.92
CA SER A 55 31.15 -2.45 6.40
C SER A 55 30.65 -1.16 7.09
N ILE A 56 29.61 -0.55 6.52
CA ILE A 56 28.95 0.64 7.05
C ILE A 56 27.74 0.20 7.88
N ASP A 57 27.43 0.92 8.96
CA ASP A 57 26.19 0.67 9.70
C ASP A 57 24.98 0.91 8.79
N THR A 58 24.14 -0.11 8.65
CA THR A 58 22.97 -0.05 7.75
C THR A 58 22.00 1.04 8.17
N THR A 59 21.83 1.28 9.47
CA THR A 59 20.89 2.25 10.01
C THR A 59 21.36 3.67 9.72
N GLU A 60 22.65 3.92 9.89
CA GLU A 60 23.28 5.20 9.56
C GLU A 60 23.22 5.49 8.06
N LEU A 61 23.49 4.48 7.22
CA LEU A 61 23.40 4.62 5.76
C LEU A 61 21.97 4.86 5.27
N LEU A 62 20.97 4.21 5.88
CA LEU A 62 19.56 4.46 5.58
C LEU A 62 19.11 5.85 6.03
N ALA A 63 19.54 6.29 7.21
CA ALA A 63 19.23 7.62 7.73
C ALA A 63 19.83 8.70 6.84
N ASP A 64 21.10 8.58 6.47
CA ASP A 64 21.79 9.52 5.57
C ASP A 64 21.13 9.54 4.17
N PHE A 65 20.74 8.38 3.64
CA PHE A 65 20.01 8.31 2.37
C PHE A 65 18.63 9.00 2.44
N ILE A 66 17.91 8.85 3.55
CA ILE A 66 16.60 9.48 3.74
C ILE A 66 16.72 11.00 3.94
N GLU A 67 17.72 11.46 4.70
CA GLU A 67 17.93 12.88 4.97
C GLU A 67 18.50 13.64 3.78
N SER A 68 19.34 12.99 2.96
CA SER A 68 19.93 13.57 1.76
C SER A 68 18.98 13.64 0.56
N ASN A 69 17.89 12.87 0.57
CA ASN A 69 16.99 12.78 -0.58
C ASN A 69 15.51 13.06 -0.21
N PRO A 70 14.92 14.18 -0.67
CA PRO A 70 13.53 14.50 -0.36
C PRO A 70 12.51 13.49 -0.92
N VAL A 71 12.87 12.71 -1.95
CA VAL A 71 12.04 11.62 -2.46
C VAL A 71 12.06 10.42 -1.49
N ALA A 72 13.16 10.22 -0.76
CA ALA A 72 13.27 9.18 0.25
C ALA A 72 12.46 9.48 1.52
N HIS A 73 12.08 10.74 1.78
CA HIS A 73 11.06 11.06 2.78
C HIS A 73 9.69 10.48 2.42
N THR A 74 9.32 10.44 1.13
CA THR A 74 8.09 9.78 0.68
C THR A 74 8.15 8.27 0.95
N LEU A 75 9.33 7.65 0.78
CA LEU A 75 9.55 6.24 1.12
C LEU A 75 9.45 5.97 2.64
N ARG A 76 9.97 6.88 3.48
CA ARG A 76 9.79 6.80 4.94
C ARG A 76 8.32 6.85 5.34
N ASN A 77 7.52 7.68 4.67
CA ASN A 77 6.08 7.75 4.95
C ASN A 77 5.37 6.45 4.58
N MET A 78 5.79 5.74 3.51
CA MET A 78 5.27 4.40 3.18
C MET A 78 5.53 3.39 4.32
N TYR A 79 6.68 3.46 5.00
CA TYR A 79 6.99 2.62 6.15
C TYR A 79 6.07 2.87 7.36
N ILE A 80 5.65 4.11 7.60
CA ILE A 80 4.80 4.47 8.74
C ILE A 80 3.39 3.87 8.58
N TYR A 81 2.85 3.82 7.36
CA TYR A 81 1.56 3.20 7.09
C TYR A 81 1.54 1.70 7.42
N LYS A 82 2.67 0.99 7.31
CA LYS A 82 2.81 -0.42 7.71
C LYS A 82 2.67 -0.66 9.22
N GLN A 83 3.05 0.30 10.08
CA GLN A 83 2.94 0.14 11.54
C GLN A 83 1.57 0.55 12.09
N ALA A 84 0.76 1.23 11.29
CA ALA A 84 -0.57 1.70 11.67
C ALA A 84 -1.70 0.79 11.16
N SER A 85 -1.39 -0.20 10.31
CA SER A 85 -2.30 -1.25 9.83
C SER A 85 -2.07 -2.56 10.56
#